data_AF-A0A1B6C5N7-F1
#
_entry.id   AF-A0A1B6C5N7-F1
#
_cell.length_a   1.000
_cell.length_b   1.000
_cell.length_c   1.000
_cell.angle_alpha   90.00
_cell.angle_beta   90.00
_cell.angle_gamma   90.00
#
_symmetry.space_group_name_H-M   'P 1'
#
loop_
_entity.id
_entity.type
_entity.pdbx_description
1 polymer ?
#
loop_
_entity_poly.entity_id
_entity_poly.type
_entity_poly.pdbx_seq_one_letter_code
_entity_poly.pdbx_strand_id
1 'polypeptide(L)'
;MLNYYTSTLKDENLLTTMLLKFHNSSILTVVHKVEDDETLIKFSGIIKRHLELHYNGIYLLFLKETKIISTIKMIKSEDLIQRNLMYIFILNKVSINIFFQNSIVEAMRICIVKLRKPEMYQIYYNQATPNEHSQLKLVNWWSKDRGLFHHPLLPKTDKVYANFQGRTFHIPVLHKPPWNFVTYQNDGIIIEGGRDDKVLTLLANKLNFRYKYFDPPDRSQGSVFNNTTIKGVLGLIWQREVQLFIGDLTVTYERSQVVEFSFLTLADNEVLLTHAPKILNEGLALVRSFHWEVWS
;
A
#
# COMPACT_ATOMS: atom_id res chain seq x y z
N MET A 1 19.71 -19.81 -6.05
CA MET A 1 20.62 -20.41 -5.05
C MET A 1 19.75 -21.01 -3.94
N LEU A 2 19.22 -22.21 -4.15
CA LEU A 2 18.41 -22.96 -3.18
C LEU A 2 19.35 -23.82 -2.33
N ASN A 3 19.75 -23.33 -1.16
CA ASN A 3 20.42 -24.19 -0.17
C ASN A 3 19.38 -24.75 0.81
N TYR A 4 19.29 -26.07 0.77
CA TYR A 4 18.46 -26.97 1.55
C TYR A 4 18.59 -26.76 3.06
N TYR A 5 17.45 -26.77 3.76
CA TYR A 5 17.33 -27.23 5.15
C TYR A 5 15.95 -27.86 5.37
N THR A 6 15.82 -29.13 5.00
CA THR A 6 14.61 -29.97 5.18
C THR A 6 14.67 -30.84 6.45
N SER A 7 15.37 -30.44 7.51
CA SER A 7 15.53 -31.31 8.69
C SER A 7 14.44 -31.22 9.75
N THR A 8 13.43 -30.36 9.59
CA THR A 8 12.36 -30.15 10.61
C THR A 8 10.94 -30.40 10.12
N LEU A 9 10.75 -30.73 8.84
CA LEU A 9 9.43 -31.03 8.27
C LEU A 9 9.36 -32.50 7.90
N LYS A 10 8.46 -33.23 8.57
CA LYS A 10 8.11 -34.60 8.20
C LYS A 10 7.36 -34.71 6.86
N ASP A 11 7.01 -33.60 6.22
CA ASP A 11 6.15 -33.52 5.04
C ASP A 11 6.76 -32.59 3.98
N GLU A 12 7.74 -33.09 3.21
CA GLU A 12 8.44 -32.35 2.14
C GLU A 12 7.54 -32.00 0.94
N ASN A 13 6.42 -32.70 0.77
CA ASN A 13 5.61 -32.64 -0.46
C ASN A 13 4.92 -31.29 -0.71
N LEU A 14 4.31 -30.67 0.32
CA LEU A 14 3.61 -29.38 0.15
C LEU A 14 4.61 -28.26 -0.19
N LEU A 15 5.72 -28.22 0.54
CA LEU A 15 6.74 -27.19 0.38
C LEU A 15 7.43 -27.26 -0.97
N THR A 16 7.85 -28.46 -1.37
CA THR A 16 8.43 -28.68 -2.70
C THR A 16 7.44 -28.27 -3.78
N THR A 17 6.17 -28.63 -3.65
CA THR A 17 5.12 -28.22 -4.60
C THR A 17 4.93 -26.69 -4.63
N MET A 18 4.92 -26.03 -3.48
CA MET A 18 4.81 -24.56 -3.39
C MET A 18 6.02 -23.86 -4.01
N LEU A 19 7.23 -24.28 -3.65
CA LEU A 19 8.48 -23.69 -4.14
C LEU A 19 8.62 -23.86 -5.65
N LEU A 20 8.31 -25.04 -6.19
CA LEU A 20 8.31 -25.28 -7.64
C LEU A 20 7.29 -24.38 -8.36
N LYS A 21 6.07 -24.23 -7.82
CA LYS A 21 5.07 -23.35 -8.41
C LYS A 21 5.51 -21.88 -8.37
N PHE A 22 6.05 -21.41 -7.26
CA PHE A 22 6.51 -20.03 -7.15
C PHE A 22 7.69 -19.73 -8.08
N HIS A 23 8.64 -20.66 -8.16
CA HIS A 23 9.75 -20.59 -9.10
C HIS A 23 9.26 -20.52 -10.56
N ASN A 24 8.30 -21.38 -10.93
CA ASN A 24 7.73 -21.39 -12.29
C ASN A 24 6.94 -20.11 -12.61
N SER A 25 6.41 -19.43 -11.60
CA SER A 25 5.76 -18.12 -11.75
C SER A 25 6.71 -16.92 -11.70
N SER A 26 8.03 -17.15 -11.65
CA SER A 26 9.05 -16.10 -11.54
C SER A 26 8.88 -15.17 -10.34
N ILE A 27 8.27 -15.65 -9.25
CA ILE A 27 8.07 -14.88 -8.03
C ILE A 27 9.29 -15.08 -7.11
N LEU A 28 9.90 -13.98 -6.66
CA LEU A 28 10.98 -14.03 -5.68
C LEU A 28 10.44 -14.69 -4.40
N THR A 29 11.00 -15.85 -4.06
CA THR A 29 10.60 -16.60 -2.88
C THR A 29 11.78 -16.75 -1.95
N VAL A 30 11.62 -16.28 -0.72
CA VAL A 30 12.64 -16.37 0.33
C VAL A 30 12.13 -17.32 1.39
N VAL A 31 12.90 -18.38 1.66
CA VAL A 31 12.62 -19.30 2.75
C VAL A 31 13.51 -18.92 3.94
N HIS A 32 12.90 -18.71 5.09
CA HIS A 32 13.62 -18.32 6.30
C HIS A 32 13.11 -19.07 7.53
N LYS A 33 14.05 -19.51 8.38
CA LYS A 33 13.77 -20.15 9.66
C LYS A 33 14.09 -19.17 10.78
N VAL A 34 13.14 -18.95 11.66
CA VAL A 34 13.26 -18.02 12.80
C VAL A 34 13.17 -18.84 14.09
N GLU A 35 14.31 -19.01 14.75
CA GLU A 35 14.45 -19.80 15.98
C GLU A 35 14.74 -18.92 17.20
N ASP A 36 15.43 -17.81 16.98
CA ASP A 36 15.96 -16.88 17.99
C ASP A 36 15.85 -15.42 17.48
N ASP A 37 16.34 -14.46 18.26
CA ASP A 37 16.30 -13.04 17.88
C ASP A 37 17.34 -12.68 16.81
N GLU A 38 18.45 -13.41 16.72
CA GLU A 38 19.49 -13.16 15.71
C GLU A 38 18.97 -13.49 14.30
N THR A 39 18.34 -14.65 14.16
CA THR A 39 17.66 -15.08 12.93
C THR A 39 16.51 -14.15 12.54
N LEU A 40 15.83 -13.55 13.52
CA LEU A 40 14.79 -12.54 13.28
C LEU A 40 15.37 -11.22 12.76
N ILE A 41 16.49 -10.75 13.33
CA ILE A 41 17.18 -9.53 12.87
C ILE A 41 17.69 -9.73 11.44
N LYS A 42 18.31 -10.88 11.16
CA LYS A 42 18.77 -11.23 9.81
C LYS A 42 17.62 -11.24 8.80
N PHE A 43 16.47 -11.78 9.20
CA PHE A 43 15.26 -11.77 8.37
C PHE A 43 14.80 -10.35 8.03
N SER A 44 14.74 -9.46 9.03
CA SER A 44 14.39 -8.06 8.80
C SER A 44 15.34 -7.39 7.79
N GLY A 45 16.65 -7.58 7.96
CA GLY A 45 17.65 -7.02 7.05
C GLY A 45 17.48 -7.45 5.60
N ILE A 46 17.10 -8.72 5.37
CA ILE A 46 16.80 -9.24 4.02
C ILE A 46 15.58 -8.53 3.42
N ILE A 47 14.50 -8.36 4.19
CA ILE A 47 13.30 -7.68 3.70
C ILE A 47 13.62 -6.22 3.37
N LYS A 48 14.31 -5.49 4.25
CA LYS A 48 14.66 -4.09 4.01
C LYS A 48 15.46 -3.90 2.72
N ARG A 49 16.45 -4.76 2.47
CA ARG A 49 17.20 -4.75 1.21
C ARG A 49 16.31 -5.04 -0.01
N HIS A 50 15.33 -5.94 0.13
CA HIS A 50 14.40 -6.22 -0.96
C HIS A 50 13.39 -5.08 -1.20
N LEU A 51 13.03 -4.36 -0.13
CA LEU A 51 12.19 -3.17 -0.21
C LEU A 51 12.90 -2.02 -0.94
N GLU A 52 14.18 -1.80 -0.69
CA GLU A 52 15.01 -0.84 -1.44
C GLU A 52 15.06 -1.14 -2.95
N LEU A 53 14.90 -2.42 -3.33
CA LEU A 53 14.91 -2.89 -4.71
C LEU A 53 13.49 -3.09 -5.28
N HIS A 54 12.45 -2.75 -4.51
CA HIS A 54 11.03 -2.85 -4.88
C HIS A 54 10.59 -4.23 -5.40
N TYR A 55 11.18 -5.30 -4.88
CA TYR A 55 10.86 -6.65 -5.33
C TYR A 55 9.47 -7.13 -4.87
N ASN A 56 8.76 -7.82 -5.76
CA ASN A 56 7.60 -8.63 -5.41
C ASN A 56 8.08 -9.93 -4.75
N GLY A 57 7.84 -10.09 -3.45
CA GLY A 57 8.43 -11.16 -2.65
C GLY A 57 7.41 -11.98 -1.86
N ILE A 58 7.55 -13.31 -1.90
CA ILE A 58 6.90 -14.22 -0.97
C ILE A 58 7.93 -14.70 0.04
N TYR A 59 7.63 -14.50 1.33
CA TYR A 59 8.49 -14.92 2.44
C TYR A 59 7.85 -16.10 3.16
N LEU A 60 8.45 -17.28 3.00
CA LEU A 60 8.06 -18.51 3.69
C LEU A 60 8.80 -18.61 5.03
N LEU A 61 8.04 -18.55 6.13
CA LEU A 61 8.57 -18.46 7.48
C LEU A 61 8.28 -19.73 8.29
N PHE A 62 9.36 -20.36 8.74
CA PHE A 62 9.32 -21.44 9.72
C PHE A 62 9.66 -20.89 11.08
N LEU A 63 8.66 -20.82 11.95
CA LEU A 63 8.77 -20.14 13.23
C LEU A 63 8.64 -21.11 14.38
N LYS A 64 9.48 -20.92 15.40
CA LYS A 64 9.22 -21.44 16.73
C LYS A 64 7.99 -20.73 17.32
N GLU A 65 7.14 -21.44 18.06
CA GLU A 65 5.88 -20.92 18.61
C GLU A 65 6.06 -19.61 19.40
N THR A 66 7.15 -19.49 20.15
CA THR A 66 7.48 -18.30 20.95
C THR A 66 7.84 -17.06 20.12
N LYS A 67 8.24 -17.22 18.85
CA LYS A 67 8.72 -16.13 17.98
C LYS A 67 7.67 -15.61 17.00
N ILE A 68 6.48 -16.21 16.97
CA ILE A 68 5.42 -15.81 16.05
C ILE A 68 4.99 -14.35 16.31
N ILE A 69 4.69 -14.02 17.57
CA ILE A 69 4.23 -12.68 17.95
C ILE A 69 5.34 -11.64 17.77
N SER A 70 6.58 -11.97 18.15
CA SER A 70 7.71 -11.05 17.98
C SER A 70 7.97 -10.76 16.50
N THR A 71 7.77 -11.73 15.62
CA THR A 71 7.92 -11.54 14.16
C THR A 71 6.86 -10.60 13.59
N ILE A 72 5.59 -10.75 13.98
CA ILE A 72 4.54 -9.82 13.53
C ILE A 72 4.78 -8.41 14.09
N LYS A 73 5.17 -8.30 15.37
CA LYS A 73 5.52 -7.02 15.97
C LYS A 73 6.68 -6.35 15.23
N MET A 74 7.71 -7.11 14.86
CA MET A 74 8.84 -6.63 14.08
C MET A 74 8.41 -6.13 12.70
N ILE A 75 7.60 -6.90 11.97
CA ILE A 75 7.06 -6.49 10.66
C ILE A 75 6.31 -5.15 10.78
N LYS A 76 5.56 -4.96 11.88
CA LYS A 76 4.83 -3.71 12.14
C LYS A 76 5.75 -2.56 12.54
N SER A 77 6.66 -2.77 13.49
CA SER A 77 7.51 -1.70 14.03
C SER A 77 8.57 -1.22 13.05
N GLU A 78 9.00 -2.10 12.14
CA GLU A 78 10.02 -1.78 11.14
C GLU A 78 9.44 -1.40 9.77
N ASP A 79 8.12 -1.15 9.71
CA ASP A 79 7.41 -0.69 8.51
C ASP A 79 7.57 -1.62 7.29
N LEU A 80 7.49 -2.93 7.52
CA LEU A 80 7.69 -3.94 6.47
C LEU A 80 6.37 -4.36 5.79
N ILE A 81 5.30 -3.56 5.92
CA ILE A 81 3.97 -3.92 5.42
C ILE A 81 3.75 -3.28 4.05
N GLN A 82 4.13 -3.97 2.98
CA GLN A 82 3.90 -3.50 1.61
C GLN A 82 3.05 -4.49 0.79
N ARG A 83 2.33 -3.98 -0.22
CA ARG A 83 1.45 -4.80 -1.06
C ARG A 83 2.20 -5.81 -1.90
N ASN A 84 3.41 -5.51 -2.35
CA ASN A 84 4.28 -6.40 -3.12
C ASN A 84 4.80 -7.59 -2.28
N LEU A 85 4.74 -7.49 -0.95
CA LEU A 85 5.17 -8.56 -0.06
C LEU A 85 4.01 -9.44 0.40
N MET A 86 4.29 -10.73 0.56
CA MET A 86 3.39 -11.68 1.22
C MET A 86 4.18 -12.54 2.20
N TYR A 87 3.67 -12.66 3.42
CA TYR A 87 4.25 -13.50 4.46
C TYR A 87 3.46 -14.78 4.61
N ILE A 88 4.11 -15.92 4.42
CA ILE A 88 3.51 -17.25 4.58
C ILE A 88 4.12 -17.92 5.81
N PHE A 89 3.34 -18.04 6.87
CA PHE A 89 3.72 -18.65 8.13
C PHE A 89 3.40 -20.15 8.10
N ILE A 90 4.41 -21.01 8.22
CA ILE A 90 4.21 -22.45 8.28
C ILE A 90 4.29 -22.89 9.74
N LEU A 91 3.13 -23.29 10.29
CA LEU A 91 2.96 -23.59 11.70
C LEU A 91 2.71 -25.08 11.93
N ASN A 92 3.49 -25.69 12.82
CA ASN A 92 3.33 -27.08 13.22
C ASN A 92 2.72 -27.15 14.63
N LYS A 93 1.54 -27.77 14.76
CA LYS A 93 0.80 -27.97 16.04
C LYS A 93 0.38 -26.72 16.84
N VAL A 94 0.76 -25.52 16.42
CA VAL A 94 0.42 -24.26 17.13
C VAL A 94 -1.06 -23.90 16.98
N SER A 95 -1.67 -23.47 18.08
CA SER A 95 -3.03 -22.90 18.07
C SER A 95 -2.99 -21.41 17.70
N ILE A 96 -3.91 -20.97 16.84
CA ILE A 96 -4.02 -19.56 16.46
C ILE A 96 -4.75 -18.85 17.59
N ASN A 97 -4.01 -18.20 18.47
CA ASN A 97 -4.54 -17.45 19.61
C ASN A 97 -5.19 -16.12 19.14
N ILE A 98 -6.19 -15.64 19.88
CA ILE A 98 -6.79 -14.30 19.76
C ILE A 98 -5.71 -13.20 19.77
N PHE A 99 -4.70 -13.28 20.65
CA PHE A 99 -3.61 -12.28 20.68
C PHE A 99 -2.83 -12.22 19.37
N PHE A 100 -2.65 -13.37 18.73
CA PHE A 100 -1.99 -13.44 17.43
C PHE A 100 -2.88 -12.84 16.34
N GLN A 101 -4.18 -13.14 16.33
CA GLN A 101 -5.14 -12.55 15.38
C GLN A 101 -5.19 -11.03 15.53
N ASN A 102 -5.27 -10.52 16.76
CA ASN A 102 -5.31 -9.08 17.05
C ASN A 102 -3.99 -8.35 16.72
N SER A 103 -2.88 -9.08 16.56
CA SER A 103 -1.60 -8.50 16.16
C SER A 103 -1.52 -8.28 14.64
N ILE A 104 -2.37 -8.95 13.86
CA ILE A 104 -2.44 -8.78 12.40
C ILE A 104 -3.29 -7.54 12.10
N VAL A 105 -2.77 -6.66 11.26
CA VAL A 105 -3.50 -5.46 10.80
C VAL A 105 -4.05 -5.67 9.40
N GLU A 106 -5.09 -4.91 9.02
CA GLU A 106 -5.80 -5.03 7.74
C GLU A 106 -4.86 -5.01 6.53
N ALA A 107 -3.85 -4.13 6.54
CA ALA A 107 -2.89 -3.97 5.45
C ALA A 107 -1.88 -5.13 5.30
N MET A 108 -1.77 -6.04 6.29
CA MET A 108 -0.80 -7.14 6.24
C MET A 108 -1.26 -8.28 5.34
N ARG A 109 -0.44 -8.64 4.34
CA ARG A 109 -0.68 -9.83 3.50
C ARG A 109 -0.09 -11.08 4.16
N ILE A 110 -0.83 -11.65 5.10
CA ILE A 110 -0.41 -12.83 5.87
C ILE A 110 -1.21 -14.06 5.45
N CYS A 111 -0.50 -15.12 5.11
CA CYS A 111 -1.02 -16.48 4.90
C CYS A 111 -0.47 -17.38 5.99
N ILE A 112 -1.28 -18.30 6.50
CA ILE A 112 -0.88 -19.26 7.52
C ILE A 112 -1.21 -20.66 7.04
N VAL A 113 -0.19 -21.48 6.94
CA VAL A 113 -0.29 -22.89 6.60
C VAL A 113 -0.12 -23.68 7.89
N LYS A 114 -1.24 -24.20 8.39
CA LYS A 114 -1.30 -24.96 9.65
C LYS A 114 -1.43 -26.45 9.36
N LEU A 115 -0.56 -27.26 9.95
CA LEU A 115 -0.70 -28.72 9.92
C LEU A 115 -1.89 -29.15 10.80
N ARG A 116 -2.87 -29.84 10.23
CA ARG A 116 -4.05 -30.36 10.96
C ARG A 116 -3.86 -31.84 11.32
N LYS A 117 -3.41 -32.64 10.36
CA LYS A 117 -3.06 -34.06 10.47
C LYS A 117 -1.85 -34.29 9.55
N PRO A 118 -1.09 -35.40 9.71
CA PRO A 118 -0.04 -35.75 8.74
C PRO A 118 -0.58 -35.62 7.31
N GLU A 119 0.18 -34.96 6.43
CA GLU A 119 -0.15 -34.77 5.02
C GLU A 119 -1.44 -33.94 4.73
N MET A 120 -1.99 -33.25 5.73
CA MET A 120 -3.20 -32.41 5.62
C MET A 120 -3.02 -31.05 6.28
N TYR A 121 -3.06 -30.01 5.46
CA TYR A 121 -2.83 -28.63 5.86
C TYR A 121 -4.07 -27.76 5.67
N GLN A 122 -4.28 -26.85 6.59
CA GLN A 122 -5.27 -25.78 6.51
C GLN A 122 -4.56 -24.48 6.18
N ILE A 123 -5.13 -23.74 5.23
CA ILE A 123 -4.60 -22.48 4.75
C ILE A 123 -5.54 -21.39 5.23
N TYR A 124 -5.01 -20.50 6.06
CA TYR A 124 -5.70 -19.30 6.51
C TYR A 124 -5.08 -18.08 5.85
N TYR A 125 -5.88 -17.06 5.58
CA TYR A 125 -5.40 -15.82 4.99
C TYR A 125 -6.02 -14.63 5.70
N ASN A 126 -5.22 -13.58 5.90
CA ASN A 126 -5.71 -12.32 6.40
C ASN A 126 -6.52 -11.64 5.31
N GLN A 127 -7.84 -11.59 5.49
CA GLN A 127 -8.72 -10.91 4.58
C GLN A 127 -9.05 -9.52 5.13
N ALA A 128 -8.79 -8.49 4.33
CA ALA A 128 -9.31 -7.15 4.60
C ALA A 128 -10.85 -7.18 4.54
N THR A 129 -11.49 -6.49 5.47
CA THR A 129 -12.95 -6.42 5.54
C THR A 129 -13.43 -4.97 5.57
N PRO A 130 -14.66 -4.71 5.11
CA PRO A 130 -15.29 -3.39 5.12
C PRO A 130 -15.23 -2.62 6.44
N ASN A 131 -15.20 -3.31 7.58
CA ASN A 131 -15.45 -2.75 8.91
C ASN A 131 -14.17 -2.57 9.76
N GLU A 132 -13.02 -2.32 9.13
CA GLU A 132 -11.71 -2.08 9.77
C GLU A 132 -11.08 -3.30 10.48
N HIS A 133 -11.75 -4.43 10.48
CA HIS A 133 -11.22 -5.62 11.14
C HIS A 133 -10.38 -6.46 10.18
N SER A 134 -9.13 -6.73 10.57
CA SER A 134 -8.39 -7.85 10.02
C SER A 134 -9.03 -9.14 10.51
N GLN A 135 -9.36 -10.03 9.58
CA GLN A 135 -9.85 -11.36 9.96
C GLN A 135 -9.06 -12.44 9.23
N LEU A 136 -8.33 -13.22 10.02
CA LEU A 136 -7.69 -14.42 9.54
C LEU A 136 -8.77 -15.51 9.33
N LYS A 137 -9.12 -15.77 8.07
CA LYS A 137 -10.14 -16.75 7.71
C LYS A 137 -9.52 -18.01 7.11
N LEU A 138 -10.13 -19.16 7.38
CA LEU A 138 -9.82 -20.40 6.69
C LEU A 138 -10.27 -20.26 5.24
N VAL A 139 -9.33 -20.26 4.32
CA VAL A 139 -9.58 -20.02 2.89
C VAL A 139 -9.48 -21.29 2.06
N ASN A 140 -8.61 -22.22 2.45
CA ASN A 140 -8.41 -23.45 1.69
C ASN A 140 -7.72 -24.54 2.52
N TRP A 141 -7.61 -25.72 1.93
CA TRP A 141 -7.00 -26.92 2.50
C TRP A 141 -6.13 -27.55 1.42
N TRP A 142 -5.04 -28.18 1.86
CA TRP A 142 -4.19 -28.98 1.00
C TRP A 142 -4.09 -30.38 1.60
N SER A 143 -4.12 -31.40 0.73
CA SER A 143 -3.86 -32.79 1.09
C SER A 143 -2.85 -33.38 0.11
N LYS A 144 -2.07 -34.37 0.51
CA LYS A 144 -1.14 -35.05 -0.41
C LYS A 144 -1.87 -35.71 -1.59
N ASP A 145 -2.99 -36.36 -1.33
CA ASP A 145 -3.72 -37.13 -2.35
C ASP A 145 -4.42 -36.25 -3.39
N ARG A 146 -4.94 -35.09 -2.97
CA ARG A 146 -5.75 -34.22 -3.85
C ARG A 146 -5.11 -32.87 -4.15
N GLY A 147 -3.93 -32.60 -3.59
CA GLY A 147 -3.30 -31.29 -3.66
C GLY A 147 -4.14 -30.21 -2.98
N LEU A 148 -4.10 -29.00 -3.56
CA LEU A 148 -4.89 -27.86 -3.11
C LEU A 148 -6.35 -28.04 -3.54
N PHE A 149 -7.29 -27.87 -2.61
CA PHE A 149 -8.70 -28.00 -2.95
C PHE A 149 -9.16 -26.89 -3.92
N HIS A 150 -9.81 -27.27 -5.01
CA HIS A 150 -10.28 -26.38 -6.07
C HIS A 150 -11.55 -25.63 -5.64
N HIS A 151 -11.37 -24.60 -4.83
CA HIS A 151 -12.37 -23.58 -4.51
C HIS A 151 -11.71 -22.21 -4.67
N PRO A 152 -12.43 -21.13 -5.06
CA PRO A 152 -11.86 -19.79 -5.07
C PRO A 152 -11.20 -19.49 -3.72
N LEU A 153 -9.88 -19.35 -3.73
CA LEU A 153 -9.03 -19.13 -2.56
C LEU A 153 -9.45 -17.86 -1.81
N LEU A 154 -9.82 -16.81 -2.54
CA LEU A 154 -10.23 -15.55 -1.97
C LEU A 154 -11.53 -15.10 -2.64
N PRO A 155 -12.45 -14.48 -1.90
CA PRO A 155 -13.58 -13.81 -2.51
C PRO A 155 -13.07 -12.74 -3.46
N LYS A 156 -13.75 -12.58 -4.59
CA LYS A 156 -13.38 -11.58 -5.59
C LYS A 156 -13.40 -10.18 -4.96
N THR A 157 -12.43 -9.35 -5.30
CA THR A 157 -12.23 -8.02 -4.70
C THR A 157 -13.41 -7.09 -4.94
N ASP A 158 -14.05 -7.17 -6.11
CA ASP A 158 -15.29 -6.47 -6.45
C ASP A 158 -16.42 -6.76 -5.45
N LYS A 159 -16.51 -7.98 -4.92
CA LYS A 159 -17.50 -8.35 -3.90
C LYS A 159 -17.11 -7.89 -2.50
N VAL A 160 -15.82 -7.99 -2.15
CA VAL A 160 -15.34 -7.61 -0.80
C VAL A 160 -15.45 -6.11 -0.58
N TYR A 161 -15.09 -5.31 -1.58
CA TYR A 161 -15.04 -3.85 -1.50
C TYR A 161 -16.25 -3.17 -2.17
N ALA A 162 -17.31 -3.92 -2.47
CA ALA A 162 -18.57 -3.36 -2.97
C ALA A 162 -19.24 -2.41 -1.97
N ASN A 163 -18.99 -2.59 -0.67
CA ASN A 163 -19.66 -1.87 0.41
C ASN A 163 -18.76 -1.82 1.65
N PHE A 164 -18.45 -0.61 2.12
CA PHE A 164 -17.64 -0.32 3.31
C PHE A 164 -18.44 -0.23 4.62
N GLN A 165 -19.73 -0.56 4.58
CA GLN A 165 -20.60 -0.71 5.77
C GLN A 165 -20.62 0.52 6.69
N GLY A 166 -20.49 1.73 6.13
CA GLY A 166 -20.49 2.98 6.89
C GLY A 166 -19.19 3.28 7.64
N ARG A 167 -18.07 2.60 7.31
CA ARG A 167 -16.71 2.92 7.76
C ARG A 167 -16.41 4.41 7.60
N THR A 168 -15.71 5.00 8.57
CA THR A 168 -15.38 6.43 8.54
C THR A 168 -13.91 6.64 8.23
N PHE A 169 -13.60 7.19 7.06
CA PHE A 169 -12.23 7.53 6.68
C PHE A 169 -11.87 8.95 7.12
N HIS A 170 -10.69 9.13 7.72
CA HIS A 170 -10.15 10.45 8.02
C HIS A 170 -9.23 10.86 6.87
N ILE A 171 -9.61 11.92 6.16
CA ILE A 171 -8.97 12.31 4.90
C ILE A 171 -8.32 13.68 5.08
N PRO A 172 -7.00 13.80 4.89
CA PRO A 172 -6.35 15.10 4.92
C PRO A 172 -6.78 15.89 3.69
N VAL A 173 -7.01 17.19 3.87
CA VAL A 173 -7.41 18.08 2.78
C VAL A 173 -6.49 19.29 2.71
N LEU A 174 -6.18 19.69 1.48
CA LEU A 174 -5.31 20.83 1.20
C LEU A 174 -6.09 21.85 0.38
N HIS A 175 -5.97 23.13 0.72
CA HIS A 175 -6.45 24.22 -0.13
C HIS A 175 -5.64 24.26 -1.43
N LYS A 176 -6.24 23.75 -2.51
CA LYS A 176 -5.65 23.79 -3.84
C LYS A 176 -6.77 23.90 -4.88
N PRO A 177 -7.14 25.12 -5.30
CA PRO A 177 -8.08 25.32 -6.40
C PRO A 177 -7.50 24.85 -7.74
N PRO A 178 -8.28 24.18 -8.61
CA PRO A 178 -9.73 23.90 -8.50
C PRO A 178 -10.08 22.56 -7.82
N TRP A 179 -9.08 21.83 -7.31
CA TRP A 179 -9.27 20.49 -6.73
C TRP A 179 -10.06 20.51 -5.43
N ASN A 180 -9.66 21.37 -4.48
CA ASN A 180 -10.35 21.61 -3.21
C ASN A 180 -10.26 23.08 -2.81
N PHE A 181 -11.38 23.65 -2.41
CA PHE A 181 -11.50 24.99 -1.85
C PHE A 181 -11.69 24.86 -0.33
N VAL A 182 -10.66 25.22 0.43
CA VAL A 182 -10.63 25.09 1.89
C VAL A 182 -10.35 26.43 2.55
N THR A 183 -11.19 26.82 3.50
CA THR A 183 -10.95 28.00 4.34
C THR A 183 -10.50 27.53 5.73
N TYR A 184 -9.29 27.91 6.11
CA TYR A 184 -8.71 27.60 7.42
C TYR A 184 -9.15 28.64 8.45
N GLN A 185 -9.69 28.18 9.58
CA GLN A 185 -10.11 29.00 10.71
C GLN A 185 -9.31 28.60 11.95
N ASN A 186 -9.40 29.41 13.01
CA ASN A 186 -8.66 29.15 14.26
C ASN A 186 -9.04 27.79 14.89
N ASP A 187 -10.31 27.39 14.78
CA ASP A 187 -10.85 26.17 15.40
C ASP A 187 -11.17 25.04 14.39
N GLY A 188 -10.72 25.15 13.13
CA GLY A 188 -10.95 24.08 12.16
C GLY A 188 -10.87 24.49 10.69
N ILE A 189 -11.47 23.68 9.84
CA ILE A 189 -11.48 23.84 8.39
C ILE A 189 -12.91 23.82 7.85
N ILE A 190 -13.18 24.69 6.88
CA ILE A 190 -14.41 24.70 6.11
C ILE A 190 -14.09 24.30 4.68
N ILE A 191 -14.81 23.31 4.17
CA ILE A 191 -14.69 22.85 2.79
C ILE A 191 -15.81 23.48 1.98
N GLU A 192 -15.43 24.37 1.08
CA GLU A 192 -16.37 25.10 0.21
C GLU A 192 -16.72 24.29 -1.05
N GLY A 193 -15.92 23.25 -1.33
CA GLY A 193 -16.15 22.27 -2.38
C GLY A 193 -14.88 22.02 -3.19
N GLY A 194 -15.06 21.63 -4.44
CA GLY A 194 -13.95 21.33 -5.36
C GLY A 194 -14.28 20.13 -6.23
N ARG A 195 -13.39 19.84 -7.19
CA ARG A 195 -13.51 18.62 -8.00
C ARG A 195 -13.39 17.37 -7.13
N ASP A 196 -12.39 17.33 -6.25
CA ASP A 196 -12.02 16.12 -5.53
C ASP A 196 -12.96 15.83 -4.36
N ASP A 197 -13.52 16.88 -3.73
CA ASP A 197 -14.64 16.77 -2.78
C ASP A 197 -15.87 16.11 -3.44
N LYS A 198 -16.23 16.50 -4.67
CA LYS A 198 -17.34 15.88 -5.40
C LYS A 198 -17.06 14.42 -5.76
N VAL A 199 -15.84 14.11 -6.21
CA VAL A 199 -15.43 12.73 -6.52
C VAL A 199 -15.51 11.88 -5.25
N LEU A 200 -15.00 12.38 -4.12
CA LEU A 200 -15.03 11.67 -2.85
C LEU A 200 -16.46 11.45 -2.36
N THR A 201 -17.33 12.45 -2.48
CA THR A 201 -18.76 12.34 -2.15
C THR A 201 -19.43 11.23 -2.98
N LEU A 202 -19.16 11.17 -4.28
CA LEU A 202 -19.69 10.14 -5.17
C LEU A 202 -19.20 8.74 -4.79
N LEU A 203 -17.91 8.60 -4.49
CA LEU A 203 -17.32 7.34 -4.03
C LEU A 203 -17.92 6.89 -2.68
N ALA A 204 -18.07 7.82 -1.74
CA ALA A 204 -18.67 7.58 -0.43
C ALA A 204 -20.09 7.03 -0.54
N ASN A 205 -20.91 7.65 -1.40
CA ASN A 205 -22.27 7.20 -1.68
C ASN A 205 -22.30 5.85 -2.38
N LYS A 206 -21.44 5.64 -3.39
CA LYS A 206 -21.43 4.41 -4.18
C LYS A 206 -20.95 3.20 -3.38
N LEU A 207 -19.94 3.39 -2.55
CA LEU A 207 -19.28 2.33 -1.80
C LEU A 207 -19.72 2.28 -0.33
N ASN A 208 -20.69 3.11 0.08
CA ASN A 208 -21.26 3.17 1.42
C ASN A 208 -20.20 3.33 2.54
N PHE A 209 -19.39 4.39 2.44
CA PHE A 209 -18.53 4.85 3.53
C PHE A 209 -18.85 6.30 3.90
N ARG A 210 -18.40 6.71 5.07
CA ARG A 210 -18.40 8.10 5.54
C ARG A 210 -16.96 8.60 5.56
N TYR A 211 -16.79 9.91 5.54
CA TYR A 211 -15.46 10.49 5.70
C TYR A 211 -15.52 11.78 6.51
N LYS A 212 -14.39 12.13 7.10
CA LYS A 212 -14.18 13.40 7.80
C LYS A 212 -12.88 14.00 7.32
N TYR A 213 -12.96 15.26 6.90
CA TYR A 213 -11.77 16.01 6.58
C TYR A 213 -11.04 16.45 7.84
N PHE A 214 -9.72 16.53 7.76
CA PHE A 214 -8.90 17.17 8.77
C PHE A 214 -7.78 17.98 8.12
N ASP A 215 -7.26 18.96 8.87
CA ASP A 215 -6.15 19.80 8.47
C ASP A 215 -4.81 19.10 8.75
N PRO A 216 -4.02 18.73 7.74
CA PRO A 216 -2.76 18.05 7.96
C PRO A 216 -1.68 19.02 8.50
N PRO A 217 -0.80 18.59 9.43
CA PRO A 217 0.16 19.48 10.12
C PRO A 217 1.04 20.34 9.20
N ASP A 218 1.56 19.75 8.12
CA ASP A 218 2.51 20.41 7.21
C ASP A 218 1.82 21.10 6.01
N ARG A 219 0.48 21.05 5.91
CA ARG A 219 -0.35 21.58 4.80
C ARG A 219 0.26 21.46 3.40
N SER A 220 0.95 20.35 3.14
CA SER A 220 1.66 20.09 1.89
C SER A 220 1.44 18.65 1.46
N GLN A 221 1.53 18.40 0.15
CA GLN A 221 1.46 17.04 -0.39
C GLN A 221 2.55 16.16 0.24
N GLY A 222 3.74 16.72 0.40
CA GLY A 222 4.92 16.01 0.85
C GLY A 222 5.98 15.89 -0.22
N SER A 223 7.23 15.93 0.23
CA SER A 223 8.42 15.64 -0.54
C SER A 223 9.28 14.64 0.22
N VAL A 224 10.05 13.86 -0.52
CA VAL A 224 11.05 12.97 0.08
C VAL A 224 12.20 13.85 0.55
N PHE A 225 12.43 13.88 1.85
CA PHE A 225 13.54 14.59 2.47
C PHE A 225 14.59 13.56 2.92
N ASN A 226 15.78 13.61 2.32
CA ASN A 226 16.92 12.73 2.64
C ASN A 226 16.61 11.23 2.68
N ASN A 227 16.19 10.63 1.56
CA ASN A 227 16.04 9.16 1.31
C ASN A 227 15.31 8.30 2.37
N THR A 228 14.82 8.85 3.49
CA THR A 228 14.24 8.08 4.60
C THR A 228 13.08 8.79 5.29
N THR A 229 12.94 10.11 5.17
CA THR A 229 11.89 10.86 5.87
C THR A 229 10.97 11.55 4.87
N ILE A 230 9.68 11.28 4.96
CA ILE A 230 8.67 11.88 4.09
C ILE A 230 7.81 12.77 4.96
N LYS A 231 7.70 14.04 4.56
CA LYS A 231 6.85 15.03 5.24
C LYS A 231 5.51 15.20 4.52
N GLY A 232 4.61 16.00 5.07
CA GLY A 232 3.32 16.25 4.45
C GLY A 232 2.39 15.04 4.44
N VAL A 233 1.34 15.12 3.62
CA VAL A 233 0.30 14.09 3.54
C VAL A 233 0.85 12.73 3.15
N LEU A 234 1.82 12.67 2.23
CA LEU A 234 2.49 11.42 1.86
C LEU A 234 3.19 10.76 3.06
N GLY A 235 3.75 11.55 3.98
CA GLY A 235 4.33 11.04 5.22
C GLY A 235 3.30 10.38 6.12
N LEU A 236 2.12 11.00 6.25
CA LEU A 236 1.00 10.44 7.05
C LEU A 236 0.49 9.11 6.47
N ILE A 237 0.44 8.99 5.14
CA ILE A 237 0.06 7.74 4.47
C ILE A 237 1.12 6.67 4.68
N TRP A 238 2.39 7.02 4.49
CA TRP A 238 3.52 6.10 4.68
C TRP A 238 3.54 5.54 6.11
N GLN A 239 3.33 6.41 7.11
CA GLN A 239 3.20 6.05 8.52
C GLN A 239 1.88 5.34 8.87
N ARG A 240 0.96 5.16 7.90
CA ARG A 240 -0.38 4.56 8.06
C ARG A 240 -1.27 5.28 9.08
N GLU A 241 -1.03 6.56 9.32
CA GLU A 241 -1.93 7.42 10.10
C GLU A 241 -3.19 7.75 9.30
N VAL A 242 -3.04 7.81 7.97
CA VAL A 242 -4.11 8.06 7.00
C VAL A 242 -4.21 6.90 6.02
N GLN A 243 -5.43 6.51 5.65
CA GLN A 243 -5.66 5.39 4.71
C GLN A 243 -5.82 5.86 3.25
N LEU A 244 -6.25 7.10 3.03
CA LEU A 244 -6.55 7.63 1.71
C LEU A 244 -6.27 9.13 1.65
N PHE A 245 -5.72 9.58 0.54
CA PHE A 245 -5.67 10.98 0.15
C PHE A 245 -6.20 11.13 -1.26
N ILE A 246 -7.04 12.15 -1.45
CA ILE A 246 -7.52 12.58 -2.77
C ILE A 246 -7.26 14.08 -2.89
N GLY A 247 -6.60 14.45 -3.98
CA GLY A 247 -6.13 15.80 -4.21
C GLY A 247 -5.31 15.86 -5.48
N ASP A 248 -4.87 17.06 -5.82
CA ASP A 248 -3.81 17.23 -6.78
C ASP A 248 -2.55 16.52 -6.27
N LEU A 249 -2.16 15.44 -6.93
CA LEU A 249 -0.96 14.68 -6.60
C LEU A 249 -0.32 14.17 -7.89
N THR A 250 0.84 14.73 -8.22
CA THR A 250 1.64 14.27 -9.34
C THR A 250 2.25 12.91 -9.03
N VAL A 251 2.05 11.95 -9.95
CA VAL A 251 2.69 10.64 -9.90
C VAL A 251 4.15 10.79 -10.34
N THR A 252 5.08 10.55 -9.43
CA THR A 252 6.52 10.50 -9.73
C THR A 252 7.11 9.19 -9.25
N TYR A 253 8.29 8.84 -9.78
CA TYR A 253 9.00 7.62 -9.38
C TYR A 253 9.26 7.60 -7.87
N GLU A 254 9.77 8.71 -7.31
CA GLU A 254 10.11 8.84 -5.89
C GLU A 254 8.89 8.66 -5.00
N ARG A 255 7.74 9.24 -5.39
CA ARG A 255 6.48 9.10 -4.65
C ARG A 255 5.92 7.67 -4.75
N SER A 256 6.11 7.00 -5.88
CA SER A 256 5.65 5.63 -6.08
C SER A 256 6.40 4.60 -5.22
N GLN A 257 7.58 4.98 -4.70
CA GLN A 257 8.34 4.11 -3.78
C GLN A 257 7.80 4.10 -2.36
N VAL A 258 6.97 5.08 -2.01
CA VAL A 258 6.55 5.31 -0.62
C VAL A 258 5.04 5.20 -0.43
N VAL A 259 4.27 5.47 -1.48
CA VAL A 259 2.82 5.32 -1.49
C VAL A 259 2.36 4.64 -2.77
N GLU A 260 1.18 4.04 -2.70
CA GLU A 260 0.52 3.51 -3.88
C GLU A 260 -0.48 4.50 -4.45
N PHE A 261 -0.43 4.64 -5.77
CA PHE A 261 -1.41 5.41 -6.52
C PHE A 261 -2.53 4.51 -7.01
N SER A 262 -3.73 5.07 -7.05
CA SER A 262 -4.85 4.47 -7.78
C SER A 262 -4.71 4.74 -9.29
N PHE A 263 -5.82 4.78 -10.02
CA PHE A 263 -5.80 5.18 -11.42
C PHE A 263 -5.68 6.70 -11.56
N LEU A 264 -5.18 7.17 -12.69
CA LEU A 264 -5.09 8.60 -13.00
C LEU A 264 -6.50 9.16 -13.22
N THR A 265 -6.87 10.19 -12.47
CA THR A 265 -8.16 10.88 -12.62
C THR A 265 -8.09 12.01 -13.65
N LEU A 266 -6.90 12.53 -13.92
CA LEU A 266 -6.62 13.59 -14.88
C LEU A 266 -5.21 13.40 -15.43
N ALA A 267 -5.05 13.56 -16.74
CA ALA A 267 -3.74 13.79 -17.35
C ALA A 267 -3.56 15.31 -17.46
N ASP A 268 -2.55 15.84 -16.77
CA ASP A 268 -2.25 17.27 -16.77
C ASP A 268 -1.25 17.61 -17.88
N ASN A 269 -1.37 18.80 -18.45
CA ASN A 269 -0.45 19.34 -19.42
C ASN A 269 0.14 20.64 -18.88
N GLU A 270 1.45 20.77 -18.90
CA GLU A 270 2.09 22.03 -18.52
C GLU A 270 1.78 23.11 -19.56
N VAL A 271 1.18 24.21 -19.09
CA VAL A 271 0.85 25.37 -19.92
C VAL A 271 1.64 26.58 -19.42
N LEU A 272 2.33 27.25 -20.34
CA LEU A 272 2.95 28.53 -20.04
C LEU A 272 1.89 29.63 -20.09
N LEU A 273 1.58 30.20 -18.93
CA LEU A 273 0.72 31.37 -18.85
C LEU A 273 1.56 32.65 -18.95
N THR A 274 1.30 33.46 -19.97
CA THR A 274 1.90 34.79 -20.11
C THR A 274 0.83 35.87 -20.07
N HIS A 275 1.21 37.07 -19.64
CA HIS A 275 0.34 38.23 -19.71
C HIS A 275 0.02 38.53 -21.17
N ALA A 276 -1.26 38.78 -21.49
CA ALA A 276 -1.67 39.17 -22.84
C ALA A 276 -0.87 40.41 -23.29
N PRO A 277 -0.27 40.42 -24.50
CA PRO A 277 0.56 41.54 -24.90
C PRO A 277 -0.25 42.84 -24.87
N LYS A 278 0.34 43.90 -24.29
CA LYS A 278 -0.24 45.24 -24.43
C LYS A 278 -0.03 45.70 -25.87
N ILE A 279 -1.09 46.16 -26.52
CA ILE A 279 -1.02 46.68 -27.89
C ILE A 279 -0.11 47.92 -27.86
N LEU A 280 0.95 47.89 -28.69
CA LEU A 280 1.81 49.06 -28.89
C LEU A 280 1.07 50.07 -29.78
N ASN A 281 1.39 51.36 -29.63
CA ASN A 281 0.77 52.41 -30.45
C ASN A 281 0.95 52.10 -31.96
N GLU A 282 -0.15 51.86 -32.65
CA GLU A 282 -0.20 51.47 -34.07
C GLU A 282 0.41 52.55 -34.98
N GLY A 283 0.33 53.83 -34.60
CA GLY A 283 0.90 54.94 -35.37
C GLY A 283 2.43 54.86 -35.49
N LEU A 284 3.12 54.23 -34.52
CA LEU A 284 4.56 54.00 -34.58
C LEU A 284 4.95 52.79 -35.45
N ALA A 285 4.00 51.94 -35.85
CA ALA A 285 4.29 50.78 -36.69
C ALA A 285 4.81 51.21 -38.07
N LEU A 286 4.25 52.29 -38.64
CA LEU A 286 4.67 52.82 -39.94
C LEU A 286 6.10 53.34 -39.94
N VAL A 287 6.53 53.98 -38.85
CA VAL A 287 7.90 54.51 -38.72
C VAL A 287 8.91 53.40 -38.42
N ARG A 288 8.53 52.41 -37.59
CA ARG A 288 9.39 51.29 -37.20
C ARG A 288 9.77 50.35 -38.35
N SER A 289 8.99 50.35 -39.44
CA SER A 289 9.26 49.52 -40.61
C SER A 289 10.44 50.00 -41.46
N PHE A 290 10.89 51.25 -41.29
CA PHE A 290 11.97 51.82 -42.08
C PHE A 290 13.12 52.26 -41.17
N HIS A 291 14.35 52.13 -41.69
CA HIS A 291 15.52 52.67 -41.01
C HIS A 291 15.43 54.20 -40.95
N TRP A 292 15.98 54.82 -39.90
CA TRP A 292 15.82 56.26 -39.68
C TRP A 292 16.36 57.11 -40.85
N GLU A 293 17.35 56.59 -41.59
CA GLU A 293 17.96 57.19 -42.78
C GLU A 293 17.00 57.37 -43.98
N VAL A 294 15.87 56.65 -44.00
CA VAL A 294 14.85 56.83 -45.05
C VAL A 294 14.04 58.12 -44.81
N TRP A 295 14.05 58.64 -43.58
CA TRP A 295 13.27 59.80 -43.16
C TRP A 295 14.10 61.07 -42.99
N SER A 296 15.43 60.98 -43.10
CA SER A 296 16.37 62.11 -43.10
C SER A 296 16.55 62.69 -44.49
#